data_AF-X1U0E6-F1
#
_entry.id   AF-X1U0E6-F1
#
_cell.length_a   1.000
_cell.length_b   1.000
_cell.length_c   1.000
_cell.angle_alpha   90.00
_cell.angle_beta   90.00
_cell.angle_gamma   90.00
#
_symmetry.space_group_name_H-M   'P 1'
#
loop_
_entity.id
_entity.type
_entity.pdbx_description
1 polymer ?
#
loop_
_entity_poly.entity_id
_entity_poly.type
_entity_poly.pdbx_seq_one_letter_code
_entity_poly.pdbx_strand_id
1 'polypeptide(L)'
;MAERKIKSKLVFSETANREMSIMFDEVKRVYKNAIKALKENDERSAKITLKLEDDIDEKEKEFEANHIRRLEKGICHPASGIIFVDTLRNLERISDHSRNVANSVVVGF
;
A
#
# COMPACT_ATOMS: atom_id res chain seq x y z
N MET A 1 6.57 -4.80 14.40
CA MET A 1 6.61 -6.09 13.64
C MET A 1 7.88 -6.24 12.79
N ALA A 2 8.44 -5.17 12.23
CA ALA A 2 9.72 -5.20 11.49
C ALA A 2 10.89 -5.81 12.28
N GLU A 3 11.04 -5.47 13.57
CA GLU A 3 12.10 -6.04 14.42
C GLU A 3 11.97 -7.56 14.64
N ARG A 4 10.74 -8.08 14.72
CA ARG A 4 10.48 -9.52 14.81
C ARG A 4 10.88 -10.24 13.52
N LYS A 5 10.61 -9.65 12.35
CA LYS A 5 11.03 -10.21 11.05
C LYS A 5 12.55 -10.42 11.01
N ILE A 6 13.29 -9.39 11.44
CA ILE A 6 14.77 -9.38 11.44
C ILE A 6 15.31 -10.38 12.46
N LYS A 7 14.81 -10.35 13.70
CA LYS A 7 15.27 -11.26 14.76
C LYS A 7 14.97 -12.73 14.46
N SER A 8 13.85 -13.03 13.80
CA SER A 8 13.41 -14.38 13.47
C SER A 8 13.84 -14.86 12.07
N LYS A 9 14.66 -14.08 11.34
CA LYS A 9 15.08 -14.36 9.95
C LYS A 9 13.92 -14.75 9.02
N LEU A 10 12.76 -14.13 9.24
CA LEU A 10 11.56 -14.44 8.47
C LEU A 10 11.68 -13.82 7.07
N VAL A 11 11.84 -14.68 6.07
CA VAL A 11 11.92 -14.29 4.66
C VAL A 11 10.53 -14.31 4.02
N PHE A 12 10.31 -13.36 3.12
CA PHE A 12 9.22 -13.40 2.16
C PHE A 12 9.70 -14.12 0.90
N SER A 13 8.78 -14.74 0.17
CA SER A 13 9.08 -15.19 -1.20
C SER A 13 9.52 -14.01 -2.07
N GLU A 14 10.25 -14.30 -3.15
CA GLU A 14 10.70 -13.27 -4.09
C GLU A 14 9.51 -12.49 -4.67
N THR A 15 8.43 -13.20 -5.04
CA THR A 15 7.19 -12.58 -5.54
C THR A 15 6.58 -11.65 -4.49
N ALA A 16 6.50 -12.07 -3.22
CA ALA A 16 5.99 -11.20 -2.16
C ALA A 16 6.87 -9.96 -1.94
N ASN A 17 8.20 -10.06 -2.05
CA ASN A 17 9.06 -8.87 -1.99
C ASN A 17 8.82 -7.91 -3.17
N ARG A 18 8.57 -8.44 -4.37
CA ARG A 18 8.23 -7.63 -5.55
C ARG A 18 6.89 -6.91 -5.38
N GLU A 19 5.84 -7.63 -4.98
CA GLU A 19 4.52 -7.05 -4.67
C GLU A 19 4.60 -5.95 -3.61
N MET A 20 5.36 -6.18 -2.54
CA MET A 20 5.59 -5.17 -1.50
C MET A 20 6.29 -3.92 -2.05
N SER A 21 7.25 -4.10 -2.96
CA SER A 21 7.96 -2.98 -3.59
C SER A 21 7.02 -2.18 -4.50
N ILE A 22 6.17 -2.86 -5.27
CA ILE A 22 5.14 -2.24 -6.12
C ILE A 22 4.19 -1.40 -5.27
N MET A 23 3.61 -2.00 -4.21
CA MET A 23 2.68 -1.31 -3.30
C MET A 23 3.32 -0.06 -2.69
N PHE A 24 4.58 -0.17 -2.24
CA PHE A 24 5.30 0.95 -1.64
C PHE A 24 5.51 2.10 -2.63
N ASP A 25 5.90 1.79 -3.86
CA ASP A 25 6.13 2.80 -4.89
C ASP A 25 4.84 3.51 -5.32
N GLU A 26 3.71 2.79 -5.36
CA GLU A 26 2.40 3.37 -5.67
C GLU A 26 1.88 4.26 -4.54
N VAL A 27 1.93 3.79 -3.29
CA VAL A 27 1.56 4.62 -2.12
C VAL A 27 2.41 5.90 -2.07
N LYS A 28 3.71 5.80 -2.38
CA LYS A 28 4.60 6.96 -2.46
C LYS A 28 4.19 7.94 -3.57
N ARG A 29 3.64 7.46 -4.69
CA ARG A 29 3.11 8.30 -5.77
C ARG A 29 1.81 8.97 -5.36
N VAL A 30 0.89 8.26 -4.70
CA VAL A 30 -0.36 8.82 -4.18
C VAL A 30 -0.06 9.92 -3.17
N TYR A 31 0.79 9.64 -2.19
CA TYR A 31 1.23 10.62 -1.20
C TYR A 31 1.81 11.89 -1.85
N LYS A 32 2.72 11.75 -2.81
CA LYS A 32 3.33 12.90 -3.50
C LYS A 32 2.30 13.72 -4.28
N ASN A 33 1.37 13.07 -4.98
CA ASN A 33 0.32 13.76 -5.72
C ASN A 33 -0.65 14.50 -4.78
N ALA A 34 -1.02 13.90 -3.65
CA ALA A 34 -1.87 14.53 -2.64
C ALA A 34 -1.23 15.80 -2.08
N ILE A 35 0.05 15.74 -1.70
CA ILE A 35 0.79 16.90 -1.21
C ILE A 35 0.90 17.99 -2.27
N LYS A 36 1.14 17.63 -3.53
CA LYS A 36 1.16 18.59 -4.64
C LYS A 36 -0.21 19.25 -4.82
N ALA A 37 -1.28 18.46 -4.84
CA ALA A 37 -2.65 18.95 -4.96
C ALA A 37 -2.97 19.99 -3.89
N LEU A 38 -2.64 19.69 -2.63
CA LEU A 38 -2.87 20.60 -1.51
C LEU A 38 -2.03 21.88 -1.63
N LYS A 39 -0.73 21.76 -1.93
CA LYS A 39 0.19 22.90 -1.96
C LYS A 39 -0.13 23.89 -3.09
N GLU A 40 -0.56 23.38 -4.23
CA GLU A 40 -0.77 24.16 -5.45
C GLU A 40 -2.25 24.44 -5.74
N ASN A 41 -3.15 23.98 -4.86
CA ASN A 41 -4.59 23.95 -5.09
C ASN A 41 -4.95 23.29 -6.45
N ASP A 42 -4.20 22.24 -6.81
CA ASP A 42 -4.27 21.57 -8.11
C ASP A 42 -5.30 20.44 -8.08
N GLU A 43 -6.53 20.77 -8.47
CA GLU A 43 -7.64 19.81 -8.61
C GLU A 43 -7.31 18.63 -9.52
N ARG A 44 -6.46 18.80 -10.53
CA ARG A 44 -6.09 17.70 -11.43
C ARG A 44 -5.25 16.69 -10.69
N SER A 45 -4.25 17.15 -9.93
CA SER A 45 -3.45 16.27 -9.06
C SER A 45 -4.31 15.61 -7.98
N ALA A 46 -5.32 16.31 -7.46
CA ALA A 46 -6.28 15.72 -6.52
C ALA A 46 -7.09 14.58 -7.15
N LYS A 47 -7.70 14.80 -8.33
CA LYS A 47 -8.46 13.77 -9.06
C LYS A 47 -7.60 12.57 -9.48
N ILE A 48 -6.33 12.80 -9.80
CA ILE A 48 -5.37 11.71 -10.06
C ILE A 48 -5.11 10.91 -8.78
N THR A 49 -4.95 11.58 -7.64
CA THR A 49 -4.74 10.91 -6.34
C THR A 49 -5.90 9.96 -6.01
N LEU A 50 -7.14 10.40 -6.21
CA LEU A 50 -8.33 9.55 -5.96
C LEU A 50 -8.31 8.28 -6.81
N LYS A 51 -8.01 8.40 -8.11
CA LYS A 51 -7.93 7.24 -9.02
C LYS A 51 -6.80 6.28 -8.66
N LEU A 52 -5.65 6.81 -8.28
CA LEU A 52 -4.51 5.99 -7.90
C LEU A 52 -4.74 5.26 -6.56
N GLU A 53 -5.57 5.82 -5.68
CA GLU A 53 -5.95 5.14 -4.44
C GLU A 53 -6.92 3.99 -4.72
N ASP A 54 -7.91 4.15 -5.62
CA ASP A 54 -8.75 3.03 -6.06
C ASP A 54 -7.89 1.86 -6.62
N ASP A 55 -6.81 2.16 -7.35
CA ASP A 55 -5.87 1.14 -7.85
C ASP A 55 -5.10 0.43 -6.72
N ILE A 56 -4.80 1.13 -5.63
CA ILE A 56 -4.10 0.59 -4.46
C ILE A 56 -5.00 -0.37 -3.68
N ASP A 57 -6.29 -0.04 -3.52
CA ASP A 57 -7.27 -0.90 -2.85
C ASP A 57 -7.41 -2.25 -3.57
N GLU A 58 -7.46 -2.24 -4.91
CA GLU A 58 -7.55 -3.46 -5.69
C GLU A 58 -6.26 -4.30 -5.60
N LYS A 59 -5.10 -3.65 -5.55
CA LYS A 59 -3.81 -4.35 -5.36
C LYS A 59 -3.64 -4.91 -3.98
N GLU A 60 -4.15 -4.25 -2.94
CA GLU A 60 -4.13 -4.78 -1.59
C GLU A 60 -4.86 -6.13 -1.56
N LYS A 61 -6.08 -6.18 -2.10
CA LYS A 61 -6.90 -7.40 -2.22
C LYS A 61 -6.18 -8.48 -3.02
N GLU A 62 -5.60 -8.09 -4.17
CA GLU A 62 -4.86 -9.02 -5.03
C GLU A 62 -3.65 -9.62 -4.31
N PHE A 63 -2.83 -8.79 -3.67
CA PHE A 63 -1.59 -9.20 -3.02
C PHE A 63 -1.85 -10.00 -1.74
N GLU A 64 -2.90 -9.67 -0.98
CA GLU A 64 -3.37 -10.49 0.15
C GLU A 64 -3.78 -11.89 -0.33
N ALA A 65 -4.61 -11.97 -1.39
CA ALA A 65 -5.01 -13.25 -1.98
C ALA A 65 -3.83 -14.05 -2.54
N ASN A 66 -2.88 -13.39 -3.22
CA ASN A 66 -1.64 -14.00 -3.68
C ASN A 66 -0.84 -14.56 -2.50
N HIS A 67 -0.80 -13.85 -1.37
CA HIS A 67 -0.05 -14.29 -0.20
C HIS A 67 -0.69 -15.49 0.50
N ILE A 68 -2.02 -15.52 0.62
CA ILE A 68 -2.75 -16.68 1.14
C ILE A 68 -2.42 -17.93 0.32
N ARG A 69 -2.48 -17.84 -1.02
CA ARG A 69 -2.11 -18.96 -1.91
C ARG A 69 -0.66 -19.44 -1.71
N ARG A 70 0.28 -18.55 -1.39
CA ARG A 70 1.67 -18.91 -1.10
C ARG A 70 1.81 -19.62 0.25
N LEU A 71 1.02 -19.23 1.25
CA LEU A 71 0.97 -19.91 2.54
C LEU A 71 0.42 -21.33 2.40
N GLU A 72 -0.69 -21.50 1.67
CA GLU A 72 -1.31 -22.81 1.41
C GLU A 72 -0.36 -23.79 0.71
N LYS A 73 0.50 -23.28 -0.17
CA LYS A 73 1.51 -24.07 -0.90
C LYS A 73 2.81 -24.28 -0.11
N GLY A 74 2.92 -23.79 1.12
CA GLY A 74 4.15 -23.88 1.93
C GLY A 74 5.33 -23.04 1.41
N ILE A 75 5.09 -22.10 0.48
CA ILE A 75 6.13 -21.24 -0.12
C ILE A 75 6.54 -20.11 0.85
N CYS A 76 5.60 -19.66 1.69
CA CYS A 76 5.85 -18.65 2.72
C CYS A 76 5.65 -19.24 4.12
N HIS A 77 6.44 -18.78 5.08
CA HIS A 77 6.25 -19.12 6.48
C HIS A 77 5.02 -18.40 7.06
N PRO A 78 4.14 -19.06 7.85
CA PRO A 78 2.93 -18.43 8.42
C PRO A 78 3.20 -17.14 9.19
N ALA A 79 4.26 -17.11 10.02
CA ALA A 79 4.66 -15.90 10.73
C ALA A 79 5.09 -14.75 9.80
N SER A 80 5.64 -15.06 8.62
CA SER A 80 5.92 -14.06 7.58
C SER A 80 4.64 -13.51 6.96
N GLY A 81 3.59 -14.34 6.83
CA GLY A 81 2.30 -13.94 6.29
C GLY A 81 1.60 -12.85 7.10
N ILE A 82 1.62 -12.97 8.44
CA ILE A 82 1.04 -11.95 9.33
C ILE A 82 1.72 -10.59 9.10
N ILE A 83 3.05 -10.58 9.01
CA ILE A 83 3.83 -9.35 8.82
C ILE A 83 3.55 -8.75 7.43
N PHE A 84 3.42 -9.59 6.40
CA PHE A 84 3.12 -9.14 5.04
C PHE A 84 1.77 -8.44 4.96
N VAL A 85 0.71 -9.08 5.44
CA VAL A 85 -0.66 -8.54 5.39
C VAL A 85 -0.78 -7.27 6.25
N ASP A 86 -0.20 -7.27 7.45
CA ASP A 86 -0.16 -6.06 8.30
C ASP A 86 0.56 -4.90 7.60
N THR A 87 1.66 -5.19 6.88
CA THR A 87 2.38 -4.14 6.14
C THR A 87 1.55 -3.61 4.97
N LEU A 88 0.86 -4.47 4.20
CA LEU A 88 -0.03 -4.03 3.12
C LEU A 88 -1.14 -3.11 3.61
N ARG A 89 -1.82 -3.48 4.72
CA ARG A 89 -2.87 -2.66 5.33
C ARG A 89 -2.35 -1.32 5.80
N ASN A 90 -1.15 -1.27 6.38
CA ASN A 90 -0.55 0.00 6.77
C ASN A 90 -0.20 0.88 5.56
N LEU A 91 0.15 0.28 4.42
CA LEU A 91 0.41 0.99 3.16
C LEU A 91 -0.88 1.54 2.54
N GLU A 92 -1.95 0.73 2.49
CA GLU A 92 -3.29 1.17 2.07
C GLU A 92 -3.78 2.35 2.92
N ARG A 93 -3.66 2.28 4.25
CA ARG A 93 -4.06 3.39 5.14
C ARG A 93 -3.34 4.71 4.86
N ILE A 94 -2.07 4.66 4.43
CA ILE A 94 -1.33 5.86 4.01
C ILE A 94 -1.93 6.42 2.71
N SER A 95 -2.36 5.54 1.80
CA SER A 95 -3.08 5.91 0.57
C SER A 95 -4.43 6.58 0.88
N ASP A 96 -5.25 5.98 1.75
CA ASP A 96 -6.54 6.58 2.17
C ASP A 96 -6.35 7.94 2.84
N HIS A 97 -5.35 8.10 3.70
CA HIS A 97 -5.03 9.42 4.26
C HIS A 97 -4.62 10.44 3.17
N SER A 98 -3.93 9.98 2.13
CA SER A 98 -3.58 10.82 0.98
C SER A 98 -4.82 11.18 0.13
N ARG A 99 -5.77 10.25 -0.03
CA ARG A 99 -7.09 10.49 -0.63
C ARG A 99 -7.86 11.58 0.13
N ASN A 100 -7.87 11.51 1.46
CA ASN A 100 -8.52 12.51 2.31
C ASN A 100 -7.91 13.91 2.12
N VAL A 101 -6.58 14.01 2.02
CA VAL A 101 -5.90 15.27 1.67
C VAL A 101 -6.34 15.77 0.29
N ALA A 102 -6.37 14.92 -0.73
CA ALA A 102 -6.81 15.32 -2.06
C ALA A 102 -8.29 15.76 -2.10
N ASN A 103 -9.17 15.08 -1.36
CA ASN A 103 -10.59 15.44 -1.27
C ASN A 103 -10.79 16.85 -0.72
N SER A 104 -9.96 17.29 0.24
CA SER A 104 -10.03 18.67 0.77
C SER A 104 -9.85 19.76 -0.29
N VAL A 105 -9.13 19.44 -1.39
CA VAL A 105 -8.88 20.35 -2.53
C VAL A 105 -10.06 20.35 -3.51
N VAL A 106 -10.73 19.21 -3.71
CA VAL A 106 -11.82 19.07 -4.69
C VAL A 106 -13.16 19.53 -4.12
N VAL A 107 -13.46 19.13 -2.89
CA VAL A 107 -14.76 19.42 -2.26
C VAL A 107 -14.74 20.79 -1.60
N GLY A 108 -13.57 21.25 -1.13
CA GLY A 108 -13.46 22.39 -0.23
C GLY A 108 -14.10 22.08 1.13
N PHE A 109 -13.55 22.61 2.21
CA PHE A 109 -14.27 22.71 3.48
C PHE A 109 -14.90 24.09 3.58
#